data_AF-A0A4S8SB74-F1
#
_entry.id   AF-A0A4S8SB74-F1
#
_cell.length_a   1.000
_cell.length_b   1.000
_cell.length_c   1.000
_cell.angle_alpha   90.00
_cell.angle_beta   90.00
_cell.angle_gamma   90.00
#
_symmetry.space_group_name_H-M   'P 1'
#
loop_
_entity.id
_entity.type
_entity.pdbx_description
1 polymer ?
#
loop_
_entity_poly.entity_id
_entity_poly.type
_entity_poly.pdbx_seq_one_letter_code
_entity_poly.pdbx_strand_id
1 'polypeptide(L)'
;MVVKEAFNLPANGNPGNEKSEGDTKVNTWCPIAEPTTIEDGLTSSTEFAKNKDLLKQQVERLSAAVNVPSVSYDDNYEVDKDPRWHAFVTLHETLKSHFPRVHEKMELEKVHSYGLLHTMPGSSQDLKPLVIMAHLDVVPVPDPTRWKHPPFEAYFDGQWLWGRGSVDCKNNLIGMYSAMERLLEQDFKSKRTIILSFGFDEETGGFRGAKYLAAHLKEKYGENSMGMIIDEGGSGIRTIDGVAYALPAIAEKGFLDIVLTLNTPGGHSSAPPKNTNIGIMSRFITAVEEHPFGPHIDEHNPFWGYLKCEVENSPKASEPWLREALEKKEDFADRLIDSRGDKVLWSIQTSQSVDIVNGGIKDNQLPETTETIINYRVLPSDKINDVLKTVADVLAPLANNYSIAVQGPGYSQIDRGFGVLNISSSNILQPSPLSPTGPDVGVWNILAGTIRQVFENTGEKLSAKKVVPVGTISTGNTDTAHYWQLTKNIYRFSPRWEGTSEGVHTVDERIDMQAHLSGLRFYYELIRNMDSFVDN
;
A
#
# COMPACT_ATOMS: atom_id res chain seq x y z
N MET A 1 -90.82 19.91 1.39
CA MET A 1 -89.35 19.79 1.60
C MET A 1 -88.71 20.46 0.40
N VAL A 2 -88.10 21.63 0.62
CA VAL A 2 -88.05 22.74 -0.35
C VAL A 2 -86.82 22.64 -1.26
N VAL A 3 -87.05 22.99 -2.53
CA VAL A 3 -86.14 23.06 -3.70
C VAL A 3 -85.17 24.24 -3.62
N LYS A 4 -83.95 24.09 -4.17
CA LYS A 4 -83.15 25.06 -4.98
C LYS A 4 -81.81 24.41 -5.36
N GLU A 5 -81.53 24.14 -6.65
CA GLU A 5 -80.85 25.02 -7.63
C GLU A 5 -79.46 25.51 -7.17
N ALA A 6 -78.39 25.65 -7.95
CA ALA A 6 -77.93 25.18 -9.26
C ALA A 6 -76.49 25.75 -9.45
N PHE A 7 -75.74 25.19 -10.40
CA PHE A 7 -74.61 25.78 -11.15
C PHE A 7 -73.16 25.91 -10.59
N ASN A 8 -72.26 25.42 -11.47
CA ASN A 8 -70.94 25.91 -11.90
C ASN A 8 -69.66 25.73 -11.04
N LEU A 9 -68.72 25.00 -11.65
CA LEU A 9 -67.26 24.98 -11.39
C LEU A 9 -66.61 26.32 -11.78
N PRO A 10 -65.46 26.72 -11.18
CA PRO A 10 -64.21 26.69 -11.95
C PRO A 10 -62.90 26.48 -11.13
N ALA A 11 -61.80 26.52 -11.89
CA ALA A 11 -60.43 26.11 -11.65
C ALA A 11 -59.51 27.04 -10.83
N ASN A 12 -58.32 26.48 -10.51
CA ASN A 12 -56.99 27.05 -10.32
C ASN A 12 -56.63 27.84 -9.04
N GLY A 13 -55.63 27.33 -8.31
CA GLY A 13 -54.79 28.05 -7.36
C GLY A 13 -53.56 27.21 -6.96
N ASN A 14 -52.35 27.74 -7.16
CA ASN A 14 -51.03 27.15 -6.88
C ASN A 14 -50.89 26.48 -5.50
N PRO A 15 -50.11 25.39 -5.35
CA PRO A 15 -49.44 25.09 -4.10
C PRO A 15 -48.13 25.88 -4.03
N GLY A 16 -48.02 26.74 -3.03
CA GLY A 16 -46.82 27.46 -2.69
C GLY A 16 -45.73 26.55 -2.13
N ASN A 17 -44.52 27.11 -2.15
CA ASN A 17 -43.31 26.61 -1.51
C ASN A 17 -43.55 26.08 -0.09
N GLU A 18 -43.34 24.79 0.12
CA GLU A 18 -42.86 24.28 1.40
C GLU A 18 -41.40 23.84 1.21
N LYS A 19 -40.51 24.66 1.74
CA LYS A 19 -39.13 24.28 2.02
C LYS A 19 -39.15 23.18 3.07
N SER A 20 -38.78 21.96 2.70
CA SER A 20 -38.38 20.94 3.67
C SER A 20 -36.94 21.23 4.12
N GLU A 21 -36.77 22.17 5.03
CA GLU A 21 -35.58 22.18 5.91
C GLU A 21 -35.82 21.12 6.99
N GLY A 22 -35.31 19.91 6.72
CA GLY A 22 -35.29 18.79 7.66
C GLY A 22 -33.91 18.16 7.62
N ASP A 23 -32.94 18.85 8.20
CA ASP A 23 -31.57 18.40 8.40
C ASP A 23 -31.56 17.24 9.42
N THR A 24 -31.98 16.06 8.96
CA THR A 24 -31.73 14.80 9.65
C THR A 24 -30.36 14.35 9.21
N LYS A 25 -29.32 14.64 10.00
CA LYS A 25 -28.04 13.93 9.90
C LYS A 25 -28.35 12.45 9.99
N VAL A 26 -28.38 11.76 8.85
CA VAL A 26 -28.48 10.31 8.80
C VAL A 26 -27.28 9.79 9.57
N ASN A 27 -27.52 9.17 10.72
CA ASN A 27 -26.49 8.59 11.57
C ASN A 27 -25.99 7.31 10.90
N THR A 28 -25.23 7.44 9.81
CA THR A 28 -24.57 6.35 9.09
C THR A 28 -23.24 6.03 9.75
N TRP A 29 -22.89 4.74 9.86
CA TRP A 29 -21.55 4.31 10.31
C TRP A 29 -20.53 4.38 9.19
N CYS A 30 -21.00 4.44 7.94
CA CYS A 30 -20.20 4.48 6.74
C CYS A 30 -20.61 5.67 5.87
N PRO A 31 -20.21 6.90 6.25
CA PRO A 31 -20.41 8.06 5.39
C PRO A 31 -19.61 7.87 4.09
N ILE A 32 -20.31 7.88 2.95
CA ILE A 32 -19.73 7.71 1.62
C ILE A 32 -19.75 9.06 0.92
N ALA A 33 -18.60 9.53 0.45
CA ALA A 33 -18.51 10.76 -0.35
C ALA A 33 -19.27 10.59 -1.67
N GLU A 34 -19.94 11.64 -2.15
CA GLU A 34 -20.60 11.61 -3.46
C GLU A 34 -19.57 11.45 -4.60
N PRO A 35 -19.94 10.82 -5.73
CA PRO A 35 -19.06 10.73 -6.88
C PRO A 35 -18.65 12.14 -7.34
N THR A 36 -17.36 12.35 -7.53
CA THR A 36 -16.87 13.64 -8.02
C THR A 36 -17.25 13.79 -9.49
N THR A 37 -17.74 14.97 -9.86
CA THR A 37 -18.02 15.31 -11.25
C THR A 37 -17.45 16.70 -11.53
N ILE A 38 -16.76 16.81 -12.66
CA ILE A 38 -16.16 18.06 -13.12
C ILE A 38 -16.49 18.26 -14.59
N GLU A 39 -16.85 19.49 -14.93
CA GLU A 39 -17.05 19.93 -16.31
C GLU A 39 -15.93 20.90 -16.68
N ASP A 40 -14.84 20.38 -17.25
CA ASP A 40 -13.65 21.14 -17.64
C ASP A 40 -13.39 21.12 -19.16
N GLY A 41 -14.28 20.48 -19.94
CA GLY A 41 -14.17 20.33 -21.39
C GLY A 41 -13.18 19.26 -21.85
N LEU A 42 -12.53 18.53 -20.94
CA LEU A 42 -11.66 17.40 -21.27
C LEU A 42 -12.46 16.12 -21.53
N THR A 43 -11.85 15.19 -22.26
CA THR A 43 -12.44 13.88 -22.58
C THR A 43 -12.72 13.11 -21.28
N SER A 44 -13.91 12.52 -21.18
CA SER A 44 -14.27 11.62 -20.07
C SER A 44 -13.43 10.35 -20.08
N SER A 45 -12.93 9.92 -18.92
CA SER A 45 -12.22 8.64 -18.80
C SER A 45 -13.08 7.41 -19.13
N THR A 46 -14.40 7.51 -19.14
CA THR A 46 -15.30 6.41 -19.58
C THR A 46 -15.13 6.04 -21.05
N GLU A 47 -14.62 6.96 -21.87
CA GLU A 47 -14.33 6.70 -23.28
C GLU A 47 -13.06 5.85 -23.45
N PHE A 48 -12.18 5.82 -22.44
CA PHE A 48 -10.92 5.10 -22.50
C PHE A 48 -11.12 3.58 -22.50
N ALA A 49 -12.07 3.09 -21.69
CA ALA A 49 -12.34 1.65 -21.58
C ALA A 49 -12.92 1.03 -22.86
N LYS A 50 -13.54 1.84 -23.72
CA LYS A 50 -14.13 1.39 -25.00
C LYS A 50 -13.14 1.47 -26.17
N ASN A 51 -12.00 2.12 -25.97
CA ASN A 51 -11.05 2.42 -27.03
C ASN A 51 -10.02 1.28 -27.19
N LYS A 52 -10.19 0.47 -28.24
CA LYS A 52 -9.29 -0.65 -28.56
C LYS A 52 -7.87 -0.20 -28.91
N ASP A 53 -7.71 0.95 -29.55
CA ASP A 53 -6.39 1.49 -29.88
C ASP A 53 -5.65 1.94 -28.63
N LEU A 54 -6.39 2.49 -27.65
CA LEU A 54 -5.82 2.80 -26.34
C LEU A 54 -5.39 1.53 -25.61
N LEU A 55 -6.20 0.48 -25.59
CA LEU A 55 -5.80 -0.80 -25.00
C LEU A 55 -4.50 -1.30 -25.63
N LYS A 56 -4.41 -1.30 -26.96
CA LYS A 56 -3.19 -1.70 -27.69
C LYS A 56 -1.98 -0.83 -27.29
N GLN A 57 -2.16 0.49 -27.24
CA GLN A 57 -1.11 1.41 -26.82
C GLN A 57 -0.65 1.15 -25.38
N GLN A 58 -1.57 0.81 -24.47
CA GLN A 58 -1.22 0.50 -23.08
C GLN A 58 -0.49 -0.84 -22.95
N VAL A 59 -0.88 -1.84 -23.75
CA VAL A 59 -0.12 -3.10 -23.85
C VAL A 59 1.31 -2.81 -24.30
N GLU A 60 1.50 -2.01 -25.36
CA GLU A 60 2.82 -1.65 -25.87
C GLU A 60 3.66 -0.91 -24.81
N ARG A 61 3.08 0.09 -24.14
CA ARG A 61 3.77 0.90 -23.12
C ARG A 61 4.18 0.08 -21.90
N LEU A 62 3.27 -0.71 -21.36
CA LEU A 62 3.57 -1.54 -20.19
C LEU A 62 4.56 -2.66 -20.56
N SER A 63 4.41 -3.27 -21.74
CA SER A 63 5.37 -4.27 -22.23
C SER A 63 6.79 -3.68 -22.34
N ALA A 64 6.92 -2.47 -22.89
CA ALA A 64 8.22 -1.83 -23.03
C ALA A 64 8.90 -1.58 -21.67
N ALA A 65 8.15 -1.17 -20.64
CA ALA A 65 8.67 -1.00 -19.30
C ALA A 65 9.02 -2.34 -18.63
N VAL A 66 8.17 -3.36 -18.76
CA VAL A 66 8.41 -4.71 -18.23
C VAL A 66 9.65 -5.35 -18.85
N ASN A 67 9.91 -5.09 -20.14
CA ASN A 67 11.10 -5.59 -20.84
C ASN A 67 12.44 -5.04 -20.30
N VAL A 68 12.40 -3.97 -19.48
CA VAL A 68 13.62 -3.43 -18.85
C VAL A 68 13.82 -4.09 -17.48
N PRO A 69 14.91 -4.85 -17.26
CA PRO A 69 15.17 -5.50 -15.97
C PRO A 69 15.76 -4.51 -14.96
N SER A 70 14.94 -3.58 -14.47
CA SER A 70 15.27 -2.60 -13.43
C SER A 70 15.30 -3.23 -12.03
N VAL A 71 16.14 -4.25 -11.84
CA VAL A 71 16.14 -5.07 -10.61
C VAL A 71 16.94 -4.40 -9.49
N SER A 72 16.34 -4.31 -8.31
CA SER A 72 17.03 -3.95 -7.05
C SER A 72 17.35 -5.20 -6.24
N TYR A 73 18.45 -5.14 -5.48
CA TYR A 73 18.99 -6.19 -4.64
C TYR A 73 19.37 -5.62 -3.28
N ASP A 74 19.17 -6.38 -2.21
CA ASP A 74 19.55 -5.99 -0.85
C ASP A 74 21.05 -5.64 -0.72
N ASP A 75 21.89 -6.24 -1.57
CA ASP A 75 23.33 -6.03 -1.64
C ASP A 75 23.77 -4.98 -2.67
N ASN A 76 22.84 -4.19 -3.23
CA ASN A 76 23.21 -3.11 -4.14
C ASN A 76 24.15 -2.11 -3.45
N TYR A 77 25.29 -1.87 -4.08
CA TYR A 77 26.25 -0.90 -3.58
C TYR A 77 25.84 0.53 -3.99
N GLU A 78 26.68 1.50 -3.68
CA GLU A 78 26.43 2.92 -3.98
C GLU A 78 26.08 3.14 -5.46
N VAL A 79 25.17 4.09 -5.69
CA VAL A 79 24.50 4.34 -6.98
C VAL A 79 25.49 4.64 -8.11
N ASP A 80 26.62 5.26 -7.78
CA ASP A 80 27.69 5.64 -8.70
C ASP A 80 28.73 4.52 -8.95
N LYS A 81 28.68 3.43 -8.19
CA LYS A 81 29.69 2.37 -8.19
C LYS A 81 29.18 1.01 -8.64
N ASP A 82 27.88 0.76 -8.51
CA ASP A 82 27.28 -0.52 -8.89
C ASP A 82 26.70 -0.44 -10.31
N PRO A 83 27.24 -1.20 -11.29
CA PRO A 83 26.78 -1.15 -12.67
C PRO A 83 25.34 -1.68 -12.85
N ARG A 84 24.78 -2.40 -11.86
CA ARG A 84 23.40 -2.90 -11.91
C ARG A 84 22.38 -1.76 -12.01
N TRP A 85 22.70 -0.57 -11.48
CA TRP A 85 21.87 0.62 -11.62
C TRP A 85 21.78 1.16 -13.06
N HIS A 86 22.59 0.68 -14.01
CA HIS A 86 22.53 1.15 -15.38
C HIS A 86 21.21 0.77 -16.09
N ALA A 87 20.48 -0.25 -15.61
CA ALA A 87 19.17 -0.62 -16.14
C ALA A 87 18.17 0.55 -16.10
N PHE A 88 18.27 1.44 -15.11
CA PHE A 88 17.41 2.62 -14.98
C PHE A 88 17.67 3.66 -16.07
N VAL A 89 18.87 3.72 -16.66
CA VAL A 89 19.11 4.55 -17.86
C VAL A 89 18.23 4.07 -19.02
N THR A 90 18.22 2.76 -19.26
CA THR A 90 17.39 2.15 -20.31
C THR A 90 15.91 2.38 -20.03
N LEU A 91 15.47 2.25 -18.77
CA LEU A 91 14.09 2.53 -18.40
C LEU A 91 13.72 4.00 -18.65
N HIS A 92 14.58 4.95 -18.29
CA HIS A 92 14.34 6.38 -18.55
C HIS A 92 14.23 6.69 -20.04
N GLU A 93 15.06 6.07 -20.87
CA GLU A 93 14.96 6.22 -22.34
C GLU A 93 13.65 5.65 -22.87
N THR A 94 13.23 4.48 -22.39
CA THR A 94 11.93 3.88 -22.70
C THR A 94 10.76 4.78 -22.28
N LEU A 95 10.79 5.33 -21.07
CA LEU A 95 9.76 6.26 -20.60
C LEU A 95 9.73 7.52 -21.48
N LYS A 96 10.89 8.09 -21.80
CA LYS A 96 10.99 9.28 -22.66
C LYS A 96 10.43 9.02 -24.07
N SER A 97 10.69 7.85 -24.66
CA SER A 97 10.17 7.53 -26.00
C SER A 97 8.67 7.31 -26.03
N HIS A 98 8.09 6.75 -24.96
CA HIS A 98 6.66 6.42 -24.89
C HIS A 98 5.77 7.55 -24.35
N PHE A 99 6.37 8.53 -23.64
CA PHE A 99 5.69 9.67 -23.02
C PHE A 99 6.38 11.01 -23.36
N PRO A 100 6.45 11.38 -24.66
CA PRO A 100 7.18 12.56 -25.08
C PRO A 100 6.60 13.87 -24.52
N ARG A 101 5.27 14.00 -24.38
CA ARG A 101 4.68 15.26 -23.85
C ARG A 101 5.00 15.45 -22.39
N VAL A 102 4.98 14.39 -21.58
CA VAL A 102 5.41 14.49 -20.17
C VAL A 102 6.85 15.00 -20.11
N HIS A 103 7.75 14.46 -20.92
CA HIS A 103 9.16 14.85 -20.93
C HIS A 103 9.45 16.21 -21.59
N GLU A 104 8.55 16.72 -22.43
CA GLU A 104 8.68 18.01 -23.11
C GLU A 104 8.00 19.15 -22.34
N LYS A 105 6.81 18.89 -21.76
CA LYS A 105 5.96 19.92 -21.15
C LYS A 105 6.04 19.99 -19.63
N MET A 106 6.64 19.01 -18.95
CA MET A 106 6.88 19.05 -17.49
C MET A 106 8.37 19.24 -17.20
N GLU A 107 8.66 19.90 -16.08
CA GLU A 107 10.02 20.03 -15.56
C GLU A 107 10.46 18.67 -15.02
N LEU A 108 11.62 18.17 -15.44
CA LEU A 108 12.20 16.92 -14.92
C LEU A 108 13.46 17.22 -14.10
N GLU A 109 13.44 16.83 -12.83
CA GLU A 109 14.62 16.80 -11.96
C GLU A 109 15.03 15.33 -11.72
N LYS A 110 16.31 15.02 -11.93
CA LYS A 110 16.89 13.73 -11.54
C LYS A 110 17.48 13.84 -10.15
N VAL A 111 16.88 13.15 -9.19
CA VAL A 111 17.30 13.17 -7.78
C VAL A 111 18.12 11.91 -7.48
N HIS A 112 19.30 12.11 -6.91
CA HIS A 112 20.23 11.02 -6.55
C HIS A 112 20.46 10.02 -7.70
N SER A 113 20.76 10.58 -8.89
CA SER A 113 21.03 9.89 -10.16
C SER A 113 19.81 9.33 -10.90
N TYR A 114 19.00 8.49 -10.26
CA TYR A 114 17.92 7.76 -10.94
C TYR A 114 16.50 8.07 -10.47
N GLY A 115 16.31 8.78 -9.36
CA GLY A 115 14.99 9.24 -8.95
C GLY A 115 14.46 10.28 -9.95
N LEU A 116 13.20 10.14 -10.36
CA LEU A 116 12.58 11.07 -11.31
C LEU A 116 11.53 11.92 -10.59
N LEU A 117 11.64 13.24 -10.73
CA LEU A 117 10.65 14.18 -10.27
C LEU A 117 10.14 15.02 -11.44
N HIS A 118 8.94 14.70 -11.93
CA HIS A 118 8.27 15.51 -12.96
C HIS A 118 7.32 16.51 -12.30
N THR A 119 7.54 17.80 -12.54
CA THR A 119 6.71 18.88 -12.00
C THR A 119 5.97 19.61 -13.12
N MET A 120 4.64 19.71 -13.00
CA MET A 120 3.82 20.66 -13.75
C MET A 120 3.43 21.79 -12.80
N PRO A 121 4.07 22.97 -12.92
CA PRO A 121 3.73 24.11 -12.07
C PRO A 121 2.27 24.52 -12.24
N GLY A 122 1.57 24.69 -11.11
CA GLY A 122 0.21 25.20 -11.09
C GLY A 122 0.17 26.72 -11.24
N SER A 123 -0.94 27.26 -11.75
CA SER A 123 -1.14 28.71 -11.83
C SER A 123 -1.39 29.38 -10.47
N SER A 124 -1.77 28.61 -9.44
CA SER A 124 -2.01 29.10 -8.08
C SER A 124 -0.93 28.62 -7.13
N GLN A 125 -0.34 29.57 -6.39
CA GLN A 125 0.63 29.27 -5.32
C GLN A 125 -0.05 28.98 -3.97
N ASP A 126 -1.35 29.28 -3.85
CA ASP A 126 -2.13 29.05 -2.63
C ASP A 126 -2.59 27.59 -2.49
N LEU A 127 -2.55 26.81 -3.59
CA LEU A 127 -2.95 25.41 -3.61
C LEU A 127 -1.73 24.51 -3.40
N LYS A 128 -1.76 23.70 -2.33
CA LYS A 128 -0.70 22.74 -2.02
C LYS A 128 -0.54 21.70 -3.14
N PRO A 129 0.67 21.25 -3.51
CA PRO A 129 0.84 20.31 -4.62
C PRO A 129 0.15 18.94 -4.39
N LEU A 130 -0.26 18.29 -5.48
CA LEU A 130 -0.59 16.87 -5.51
C LEU A 130 0.68 16.09 -5.86
N VAL A 131 1.05 15.12 -5.03
CA VAL A 131 2.15 14.19 -5.33
C VAL A 131 1.59 12.81 -5.64
N ILE A 132 1.96 12.28 -6.79
CA ILE A 132 1.61 10.92 -7.23
C ILE A 132 2.91 10.13 -7.34
N MET A 133 2.96 9.00 -6.64
CA MET A 133 4.15 8.20 -6.46
C MET A 133 4.03 6.82 -7.12
N ALA A 134 5.16 6.32 -7.58
CA ALA A 134 5.40 4.93 -7.96
C ALA A 134 6.90 4.66 -7.82
N HIS A 135 7.32 3.40 -7.88
CA HIS A 135 8.74 3.06 -8.01
C HIS A 135 9.07 2.50 -9.40
N LEU A 136 10.35 2.55 -9.74
CA LEU A 136 10.90 2.17 -11.04
C LEU A 136 11.45 0.75 -11.04
N ASP A 137 11.79 0.24 -9.85
CA ASP A 137 12.47 -1.02 -9.68
C ASP A 137 11.53 -2.22 -9.57
N VAL A 138 12.11 -3.41 -9.48
CA VAL A 138 11.40 -4.68 -9.32
C VAL A 138 12.26 -5.65 -8.52
N VAL A 139 11.62 -6.59 -7.80
CA VAL A 139 12.36 -7.67 -7.14
C VAL A 139 13.12 -8.60 -8.11
N PRO A 140 14.18 -9.29 -7.65
CA PRO A 140 14.89 -10.30 -8.42
C PRO A 140 14.00 -11.45 -8.91
N VAL A 141 14.52 -12.18 -9.91
CA VAL A 141 13.95 -13.46 -10.37
C VAL A 141 14.93 -14.58 -10.04
N PRO A 142 14.73 -15.32 -8.93
CA PRO A 142 15.69 -16.33 -8.48
C PRO A 142 15.88 -17.47 -9.48
N ASP A 143 14.78 -17.91 -10.12
CA ASP A 143 14.79 -18.97 -11.12
C ASP A 143 13.85 -18.64 -12.28
N PRO A 144 14.38 -18.12 -13.40
CA PRO A 144 13.56 -17.79 -14.58
C PRO A 144 13.00 -19.04 -15.27
N THR A 145 13.53 -20.24 -15.02
CA THR A 145 13.06 -21.48 -15.68
C THR A 145 11.70 -21.95 -15.18
N ARG A 146 11.26 -21.46 -14.01
CA ARG A 146 9.93 -21.71 -13.46
C ARG A 146 8.84 -20.82 -14.05
N TRP A 147 9.21 -19.83 -14.84
CA TRP A 147 8.25 -18.94 -15.48
C TRP A 147 7.72 -19.55 -16.77
N LYS A 148 6.41 -19.45 -16.97
CA LYS A 148 5.75 -19.85 -18.21
C LYS A 148 6.16 -18.96 -19.40
N HIS A 149 6.39 -17.68 -19.13
CA HIS A 149 6.90 -16.69 -20.07
C HIS A 149 8.12 -16.00 -19.45
N PRO A 150 9.22 -15.75 -20.19
CA PRO A 150 10.40 -15.14 -19.60
C PRO A 150 10.06 -13.82 -18.89
N PRO A 151 10.58 -13.58 -17.68
CA PRO A 151 10.10 -12.51 -16.79
C PRO A 151 10.27 -11.10 -17.37
N PHE A 152 11.27 -10.89 -18.23
CA PHE A 152 11.58 -9.61 -18.88
C PHE A 152 11.34 -9.65 -20.40
N GLU A 153 10.52 -10.60 -20.86
CA GLU A 153 9.98 -10.64 -22.22
C GLU A 153 8.46 -10.58 -22.12
N ALA A 154 7.93 -9.38 -21.91
CA ALA A 154 6.54 -9.13 -21.67
C ALA A 154 5.67 -9.83 -22.72
N TYR A 155 4.71 -10.62 -22.25
CA TYR A 155 3.84 -11.42 -23.10
C TYR A 155 2.38 -11.09 -22.85
N PHE A 156 1.68 -10.61 -23.87
CA PHE A 156 0.24 -10.34 -23.79
C PHE A 156 -0.55 -11.48 -24.43
N ASP A 157 -1.39 -12.15 -23.65
CA ASP A 157 -2.18 -13.31 -24.13
C ASP A 157 -3.58 -12.95 -24.66
N GLY A 158 -3.90 -11.66 -24.74
CA GLY A 158 -5.22 -11.15 -25.11
C GLY A 158 -6.05 -10.66 -23.93
N GLN A 159 -5.69 -11.02 -22.70
CA GLN A 159 -6.29 -10.50 -21.48
C GLN A 159 -5.22 -10.04 -20.48
N TRP A 160 -4.25 -10.90 -20.22
CA TRP A 160 -3.20 -10.70 -19.23
C TRP A 160 -1.90 -10.28 -19.90
N LEU A 161 -1.22 -9.31 -19.32
CA LEU A 161 0.18 -9.03 -19.61
C LEU A 161 1.05 -9.70 -18.54
N TRP A 162 1.89 -10.62 -18.98
CA TRP A 162 2.80 -11.40 -18.16
C TRP A 162 4.20 -10.78 -18.15
N GLY A 163 4.83 -10.74 -16.98
CA GLY A 163 6.21 -10.31 -16.79
C GLY A 163 6.44 -9.64 -15.43
N ARG A 164 7.69 -9.64 -14.97
CA ARG A 164 8.11 -9.05 -13.70
C ARG A 164 7.89 -7.53 -13.72
N GLY A 165 7.19 -7.03 -12.71
CA GLY A 165 6.79 -5.63 -12.58
C GLY A 165 5.50 -5.27 -13.32
N SER A 166 4.81 -6.23 -13.92
CA SER A 166 3.50 -5.99 -14.53
C SER A 166 2.40 -5.64 -13.52
N VAL A 167 2.59 -5.97 -12.24
CA VAL A 167 1.70 -5.62 -11.12
C VAL A 167 2.41 -4.73 -10.10
N ASP A 168 3.72 -4.92 -9.88
CA ASP A 168 4.47 -4.22 -8.82
C ASP A 168 5.79 -3.63 -9.36
N CYS A 169 5.85 -2.34 -9.69
CA CYS A 169 4.71 -1.42 -9.77
C CYS A 169 4.64 -0.67 -11.11
N LYS A 170 5.17 -1.27 -12.18
CA LYS A 170 5.24 -0.59 -13.49
C LYS A 170 3.86 -0.34 -14.09
N ASN A 171 2.82 -1.09 -13.73
CA ASN A 171 1.44 -0.76 -14.11
C ASN A 171 0.99 0.59 -13.56
N ASN A 172 1.26 0.90 -12.29
CA ASN A 172 0.91 2.19 -11.70
C ASN A 172 1.72 3.30 -12.36
N LEU A 173 3.05 3.12 -12.48
CA LEU A 173 3.95 4.04 -13.18
C LEU A 173 3.43 4.39 -14.59
N ILE A 174 3.14 3.37 -15.40
CA ILE A 174 2.67 3.53 -16.78
C ILE A 174 1.26 4.11 -16.83
N GLY A 175 0.40 3.78 -15.86
CA GLY A 175 -0.91 4.38 -15.70
C GLY A 175 -0.83 5.90 -15.44
N MET A 176 0.05 6.32 -14.53
CA MET A 176 0.28 7.73 -14.18
C MET A 176 0.86 8.53 -15.36
N TYR A 177 1.91 8.00 -16.00
CA TYR A 177 2.47 8.62 -17.20
C TYR A 177 1.44 8.72 -18.32
N SER A 178 0.62 7.68 -18.53
CA SER A 178 -0.42 7.69 -19.56
C SER A 178 -1.54 8.68 -19.27
N ALA A 179 -1.93 8.83 -18.00
CA ALA A 179 -2.90 9.83 -17.58
C ALA A 179 -2.36 11.25 -17.85
N MET A 180 -1.13 11.53 -17.45
CA MET A 180 -0.50 12.84 -17.65
C MET A 180 -0.26 13.15 -19.14
N GLU A 181 0.23 12.20 -19.93
CA GLU A 181 0.41 12.34 -21.39
C GLU A 181 -0.92 12.70 -22.08
N ARG A 182 -2.04 12.12 -21.61
CA ARG A 182 -3.40 12.40 -22.10
C ARG A 182 -3.92 13.78 -21.73
N LEU A 183 -3.67 14.21 -20.50
CA LEU A 183 -4.01 15.57 -20.08
C LEU A 183 -3.23 16.59 -20.92
N LEU A 184 -1.93 16.36 -21.11
CA LEU A 184 -1.04 17.24 -21.89
C LEU A 184 -1.35 17.24 -23.40
N GLU A 185 -1.90 16.15 -23.94
CA GLU A 185 -2.39 16.05 -25.31
C GLU A 185 -3.63 16.95 -25.54
N GLN A 186 -4.42 17.19 -24.49
CA GLN A 186 -5.61 18.04 -24.50
C GLN A 186 -5.32 19.46 -23.99
N ASP A 187 -4.05 19.86 -23.95
CA ASP A 187 -3.57 21.16 -23.48
C ASP A 187 -4.04 21.54 -22.07
N PHE A 188 -4.21 20.54 -21.20
CA PHE A 188 -4.56 20.74 -19.80
C PHE A 188 -3.65 21.78 -19.11
N LYS A 189 -4.26 22.66 -18.31
CA LYS A 189 -3.59 23.69 -17.52
C LYS A 189 -4.03 23.55 -16.07
N SER A 190 -3.09 23.18 -15.21
CA SER A 190 -3.37 22.94 -13.80
C SER A 190 -3.37 24.25 -13.00
N LYS A 191 -4.35 24.40 -12.10
CA LYS A 191 -4.33 25.43 -11.06
C LYS A 191 -3.39 25.06 -9.91
N ARG A 192 -3.40 23.79 -9.50
CA ARG A 192 -2.55 23.19 -8.46
C ARG A 192 -1.28 22.66 -9.10
N THR A 193 -0.17 22.68 -8.37
CA THR A 193 1.06 22.02 -8.85
C THR A 193 0.88 20.51 -8.80
N ILE A 194 1.21 19.82 -9.89
CA ILE A 194 1.20 18.34 -9.96
C ILE A 194 2.64 17.85 -10.00
N ILE A 195 2.95 16.88 -9.14
CA ILE A 195 4.27 16.30 -8.99
C ILE A 195 4.14 14.79 -9.17
N LEU A 196 4.87 14.23 -10.13
CA LEU A 196 5.10 12.79 -10.23
C LEU A 196 6.47 12.49 -9.61
N SER A 197 6.51 11.69 -8.56
CA SER A 197 7.73 11.38 -7.80
C SER A 197 8.02 9.88 -7.86
N PHE A 198 9.06 9.50 -8.60
CA PHE A 198 9.37 8.10 -8.88
C PHE A 198 10.70 7.65 -8.25
N GLY A 199 10.59 6.79 -7.23
CA GLY A 199 11.71 6.13 -6.56
C GLY A 199 12.30 5.00 -7.42
N PHE A 200 13.48 4.49 -7.06
CA PHE A 200 14.19 3.48 -7.87
C PHE A 200 14.80 2.34 -7.04
N ASP A 201 14.47 2.26 -5.76
CA ASP A 201 14.96 1.21 -4.86
C ASP A 201 13.93 0.81 -3.78
N GLU A 202 12.63 0.94 -4.08
CA GLU A 202 11.53 0.67 -3.14
C GLU A 202 11.59 -0.77 -2.60
N GLU A 203 11.91 -1.71 -3.48
CA GLU A 203 11.96 -3.16 -3.20
C GLU A 203 13.10 -3.51 -2.22
N THR A 204 13.95 -2.53 -1.88
CA THR A 204 15.01 -2.61 -0.85
C THR A 204 14.89 -1.52 0.21
N GLY A 205 13.72 -0.89 0.32
CA GLY A 205 13.34 0.08 1.35
C GLY A 205 13.42 1.55 0.95
N GLY A 206 13.69 1.90 -0.32
CA GLY A 206 13.59 3.27 -0.82
C GLY A 206 14.68 4.23 -0.31
N PHE A 207 15.79 3.70 0.22
CA PHE A 207 16.81 4.50 0.92
C PHE A 207 17.64 5.39 0.00
N ARG A 208 17.71 5.09 -1.30
CA ARG A 208 18.50 5.83 -2.31
C ARG A 208 17.62 6.66 -3.23
N GLY A 209 16.38 6.28 -3.46
CA GLY A 209 15.40 6.99 -4.27
C GLY A 209 14.46 7.83 -3.42
N ALA A 210 13.44 7.19 -2.85
CA ALA A 210 12.35 7.85 -2.13
C ALA A 210 12.80 8.74 -0.98
N LYS A 211 13.77 8.29 -0.19
CA LYS A 211 14.35 9.10 0.89
C LYS A 211 14.92 10.43 0.40
N TYR A 212 15.63 10.42 -0.72
CA TYR A 212 16.21 11.63 -1.30
C TYR A 212 15.17 12.50 -2.01
N LEU A 213 14.20 11.89 -2.70
CA LEU A 213 13.07 12.60 -3.31
C LEU A 213 12.22 13.33 -2.25
N ALA A 214 11.88 12.65 -1.14
CA ALA A 214 11.14 13.25 -0.05
C ALA A 214 11.91 14.40 0.61
N ALA A 215 13.21 14.24 0.83
CA ALA A 215 14.07 15.30 1.35
C ALA A 215 14.13 16.50 0.40
N HIS A 216 14.27 16.27 -0.90
CA HIS A 216 14.28 17.31 -1.94
C HIS A 216 12.96 18.08 -1.99
N LEU A 217 11.82 17.38 -1.94
CA LEU A 217 10.49 18.00 -1.86
C LEU A 217 10.31 18.81 -0.58
N LYS A 218 10.79 18.29 0.55
CA LYS A 218 10.73 19.00 1.84
C LYS A 218 11.59 20.25 1.82
N GLU A 219 12.78 20.21 1.21
CA GLU A 219 13.63 21.38 1.04
C GLU A 219 12.97 22.44 0.15
N LYS A 220 12.36 22.01 -0.96
CA LYS A 220 11.74 22.90 -1.96
C LYS A 220 10.43 23.52 -1.48
N TYR A 221 9.58 22.78 -0.78
CA TYR A 221 8.22 23.20 -0.42
C TYR A 221 7.96 23.33 1.09
N GLY A 222 8.82 22.77 1.94
CA GLY A 222 8.66 22.76 3.40
C GLY A 222 7.92 21.54 3.94
N GLU A 223 7.81 21.45 5.27
CA GLU A 223 7.00 20.42 5.95
C GLU A 223 5.51 20.71 5.82
N ASN A 224 4.68 19.66 5.79
CA ASN A 224 3.21 19.76 5.64
C ASN A 224 2.75 20.60 4.43
N SER A 225 3.56 20.63 3.38
CA SER A 225 3.38 21.47 2.20
C SER A 225 2.58 20.81 1.09
N MET A 226 2.34 19.49 1.16
CA MET A 226 1.60 18.75 0.14
C MET A 226 0.11 18.61 0.47
N GLY A 227 -0.74 18.72 -0.55
CA GLY A 227 -2.19 18.63 -0.41
C GLY A 227 -2.64 17.18 -0.24
N MET A 228 -2.14 16.31 -1.11
CA MET A 228 -2.33 14.86 -1.07
C MET A 228 -1.06 14.19 -1.59
N ILE A 229 -0.69 13.07 -0.96
CA ILE A 229 0.23 12.09 -1.54
C ILE A 229 -0.57 10.83 -1.81
N ILE A 230 -0.48 10.32 -3.03
CA ILE A 230 -1.00 9.00 -3.39
C ILE A 230 0.11 8.12 -3.92
N ASP A 231 0.19 6.90 -3.41
CA ASP A 231 1.17 5.89 -3.81
C ASP A 231 0.45 4.56 -4.12
N GLU A 232 1.24 3.57 -4.51
CA GLU A 232 0.78 2.19 -4.69
C GLU A 232 0.29 1.54 -3.38
N GLY A 233 0.04 0.22 -3.42
CA GLY A 233 -0.47 -0.52 -2.27
C GLY A 233 -1.99 -0.46 -2.09
N GLY A 234 -2.45 -0.58 -0.85
CA GLY A 234 -3.86 -0.83 -0.54
C GLY A 234 -4.33 -2.23 -0.98
N SER A 235 -5.55 -2.59 -0.63
CA SER A 235 -6.12 -3.92 -0.96
C SER A 235 -6.93 -3.93 -2.25
N GLY A 236 -6.82 -2.89 -3.07
CA GLY A 236 -7.55 -2.75 -4.33
C GLY A 236 -9.06 -2.68 -4.12
N ILE A 237 -9.81 -3.35 -4.99
CA ILE A 237 -11.27 -3.34 -5.00
C ILE A 237 -11.78 -4.78 -4.92
N ARG A 238 -12.64 -5.08 -3.95
CA ARG A 238 -13.31 -6.39 -3.82
C ARG A 238 -14.82 -6.25 -3.82
N THR A 239 -15.54 -7.28 -4.26
CA THR A 239 -17.00 -7.27 -4.28
C THR A 239 -17.58 -8.24 -3.25
N ILE A 240 -18.48 -7.74 -2.41
CA ILE A 240 -19.21 -8.54 -1.41
C ILE A 240 -20.70 -8.18 -1.55
N ASP A 241 -21.56 -9.19 -1.69
CA ASP A 241 -23.02 -9.00 -1.85
C ASP A 241 -23.43 -7.98 -2.93
N GLY A 242 -22.65 -7.91 -4.03
CA GLY A 242 -22.87 -6.96 -5.13
C GLY A 242 -22.45 -5.51 -4.84
N VAL A 243 -21.84 -5.25 -3.69
CA VAL A 243 -21.21 -3.96 -3.32
C VAL A 243 -19.70 -4.07 -3.50
N ALA A 244 -19.11 -3.14 -4.25
CA ALA A 244 -17.66 -3.04 -4.38
C ALA A 244 -17.08 -2.20 -3.24
N TYR A 245 -16.13 -2.74 -2.51
CA TYR A 245 -15.36 -2.04 -1.49
C TYR A 245 -14.00 -1.68 -2.09
N ALA A 246 -13.75 -0.38 -2.24
CA ALA A 246 -12.46 0.13 -2.63
C ALA A 246 -11.66 0.46 -1.37
N LEU A 247 -10.45 -0.10 -1.28
CA LEU A 247 -9.70 -0.20 -0.03
C LEU A 247 -8.35 0.54 -0.10
N PRO A 248 -8.33 1.88 -0.21
CA PRO A 248 -7.12 2.65 0.02
C PRO A 248 -6.55 2.34 1.41
N ALA A 249 -5.27 2.03 1.51
CA ALA A 249 -4.62 1.96 2.80
C ALA A 249 -4.37 3.37 3.36
N ILE A 250 -4.82 3.57 4.59
CA ILE A 250 -4.69 4.83 5.34
C ILE A 250 -3.66 4.72 6.46
N ALA A 251 -3.19 3.50 6.73
CA ALA A 251 -2.03 3.22 7.55
C ALA A 251 -1.32 1.95 7.04
N GLU A 252 -0.07 1.81 7.44
CA GLU A 252 0.79 0.66 7.22
C GLU A 252 1.32 0.15 8.56
N LYS A 253 1.54 -1.16 8.62
CA LYS A 253 2.22 -1.77 9.77
C LYS A 253 3.64 -1.23 9.90
N GLY A 254 4.15 -1.19 11.12
CA GLY A 254 5.57 -0.98 11.38
C GLY A 254 6.39 -2.19 10.97
N PHE A 255 7.71 -2.05 11.01
CA PHE A 255 8.66 -3.07 10.66
C PHE A 255 9.81 -3.08 11.69
N LEU A 256 10.23 -4.27 12.09
CA LEU A 256 11.33 -4.48 13.02
C LEU A 256 11.99 -5.81 12.70
N ASP A 257 13.30 -5.80 12.50
CA ASP A 257 14.09 -7.03 12.58
C ASP A 257 14.65 -7.18 13.99
N ILE A 258 14.47 -8.36 14.58
CA ILE A 258 15.15 -8.76 15.81
C ILE A 258 16.26 -9.75 15.44
N VAL A 259 17.49 -9.40 15.82
CA VAL A 259 18.67 -10.23 15.61
C VAL A 259 19.02 -10.92 16.91
N LEU A 260 18.99 -12.24 16.88
CA LEU A 260 19.43 -13.10 17.98
C LEU A 260 20.83 -13.63 17.66
N THR A 261 21.83 -13.24 18.46
CA THR A 261 23.21 -13.74 18.33
C THR A 261 23.56 -14.56 19.56
N LEU A 262 23.74 -15.87 19.39
CA LEU A 262 24.12 -16.79 20.46
C LEU A 262 25.62 -17.09 20.40
N ASN A 263 26.34 -16.71 21.45
CA ASN A 263 27.75 -17.02 21.64
C ASN A 263 27.92 -18.08 22.73
N THR A 264 28.63 -19.17 22.41
CA THR A 264 28.99 -20.24 23.35
C THR A 264 30.41 -20.73 23.04
N PRO A 265 31.09 -21.46 23.95
CA PRO A 265 32.33 -22.13 23.62
C PRO A 265 32.20 -23.05 22.40
N GLY A 266 33.20 -23.00 21.53
CA GLY A 266 33.36 -23.91 20.39
C GLY A 266 34.10 -25.19 20.81
N GLY A 267 34.59 -25.93 19.84
CA GLY A 267 35.38 -27.13 20.10
C GLY A 267 35.39 -28.15 18.98
N HIS A 268 36.04 -29.28 19.22
CA HIS A 268 36.10 -30.40 18.27
C HIS A 268 34.84 -31.26 18.37
N SER A 269 34.21 -31.59 17.23
CA SER A 269 32.94 -32.34 17.21
C SER A 269 33.00 -33.75 17.82
N SER A 270 34.20 -34.31 18.06
CA SER A 270 34.38 -35.63 18.69
C SER A 270 34.16 -35.64 20.20
N ALA A 271 34.09 -34.47 20.85
CA ALA A 271 33.87 -34.32 22.28
C ALA A 271 32.89 -33.17 22.56
N PRO A 272 31.63 -33.26 22.10
CA PRO A 272 30.70 -32.15 22.20
C PRO A 272 30.18 -31.97 23.63
N PRO A 273 29.81 -30.74 24.02
CA PRO A 273 29.03 -30.51 25.24
C PRO A 273 27.62 -31.12 25.11
N LYS A 274 26.90 -31.20 26.23
CA LYS A 274 25.52 -31.75 26.27
C LYS A 274 24.58 -31.07 25.27
N ASN A 275 24.72 -29.76 25.10
CA ASN A 275 23.92 -28.96 24.17
C ASN A 275 24.89 -28.15 23.29
N THR A 276 24.71 -28.19 21.98
CA THR A 276 25.54 -27.46 21.01
C THR A 276 24.93 -26.09 20.71
N ASN A 277 25.75 -25.15 20.21
CA ASN A 277 25.31 -23.79 19.89
C ASN A 277 24.08 -23.76 18.97
N ILE A 278 24.17 -24.39 17.79
CA ILE A 278 23.05 -24.48 16.84
C ILE A 278 21.84 -25.19 17.47
N GLY A 279 22.06 -26.24 18.27
CA GLY A 279 20.97 -26.96 18.95
C GLY A 279 20.25 -26.13 20.02
N ILE A 280 20.92 -25.16 20.63
CA ILE A 280 20.29 -24.20 21.54
C ILE A 280 19.57 -23.12 20.74
N MET A 281 20.21 -22.56 19.70
CA MET A 281 19.58 -21.57 18.82
C MET A 281 18.28 -22.11 18.21
N SER A 282 18.26 -23.37 17.78
CA SER A 282 17.04 -23.98 17.25
C SER A 282 15.91 -24.01 18.29
N ARG A 283 16.22 -24.15 19.59
CA ARG A 283 15.21 -24.10 20.67
C ARG A 283 14.73 -22.68 20.93
N PHE A 284 15.59 -21.67 20.79
CA PHE A 284 15.16 -20.27 20.84
C PHE A 284 14.25 -19.91 19.66
N ILE A 285 14.61 -20.34 18.44
CA ILE A 285 13.77 -20.19 17.25
C ILE A 285 12.41 -20.86 17.47
N THR A 286 12.39 -22.13 17.90
CA THR A 286 11.14 -22.83 18.23
C THR A 286 10.32 -22.09 19.28
N ALA A 287 10.95 -21.59 20.34
CA ALA A 287 10.25 -20.84 21.38
C ALA A 287 9.61 -19.56 20.83
N VAL A 288 10.28 -18.82 19.94
CA VAL A 288 9.67 -17.65 19.29
C VAL A 288 8.48 -18.08 18.43
N GLU A 289 8.64 -19.09 17.57
CA GLU A 289 7.58 -19.59 16.68
C GLU A 289 6.35 -20.12 17.45
N GLU A 290 6.54 -20.73 18.63
CA GLU A 290 5.47 -21.22 19.49
C GLU A 290 4.76 -20.10 20.29
N HIS A 291 5.27 -18.87 20.26
CA HIS A 291 4.71 -17.72 20.98
C HIS A 291 4.42 -16.54 20.04
N PRO A 292 3.52 -16.69 19.05
CA PRO A 292 3.11 -15.58 18.20
C PRO A 292 2.35 -14.53 19.02
N PHE A 293 2.36 -13.28 18.54
CA PHE A 293 1.57 -12.21 19.14
C PHE A 293 0.07 -12.51 19.00
N GLY A 294 -0.73 -12.28 20.03
CA GLY A 294 -2.18 -12.49 19.96
C GLY A 294 -2.85 -11.51 18.98
N PRO A 295 -3.82 -11.97 18.18
CA PRO A 295 -4.61 -11.06 17.36
C PRO A 295 -5.50 -10.21 18.27
N HIS A 296 -5.67 -8.94 17.92
CA HIS A 296 -6.54 -8.02 18.66
C HIS A 296 -7.07 -6.94 17.70
N ILE A 297 -8.28 -6.47 17.96
CA ILE A 297 -8.85 -5.37 17.18
C ILE A 297 -9.60 -4.39 18.09
N ASP A 298 -9.38 -3.10 17.85
CA ASP A 298 -10.09 -2.01 18.49
C ASP A 298 -10.51 -0.95 17.46
N GLU A 299 -11.17 0.11 17.93
CA GLU A 299 -11.66 1.19 17.07
C GLU A 299 -10.58 2.08 16.46
N HIS A 300 -9.31 1.91 16.83
CA HIS A 300 -8.16 2.64 16.27
C HIS A 300 -7.51 1.86 15.12
N ASN A 301 -7.79 0.57 14.98
CA ASN A 301 -7.36 -0.21 13.82
C ASN A 301 -8.17 0.19 12.57
N PRO A 302 -7.54 0.62 11.44
CA PRO A 302 -8.25 1.00 10.22
C PRO A 302 -9.22 -0.07 9.69
N PHE A 303 -8.91 -1.36 9.91
CA PHE A 303 -9.78 -2.46 9.51
C PHE A 303 -11.16 -2.42 10.19
N TRP A 304 -11.26 -1.81 11.38
CA TRP A 304 -12.53 -1.58 12.07
C TRP A 304 -13.49 -0.71 11.24
N GLY A 305 -12.98 0.33 10.58
CA GLY A 305 -13.75 1.20 9.69
C GLY A 305 -14.32 0.44 8.50
N TYR A 306 -13.51 -0.45 7.91
CA TYR A 306 -13.96 -1.37 6.88
C TYR A 306 -15.11 -2.28 7.37
N LEU A 307 -14.99 -2.89 8.55
CA LEU A 307 -16.02 -3.77 9.12
C LEU A 307 -17.34 -3.03 9.38
N LYS A 308 -17.28 -1.77 9.86
CA LYS A 308 -18.47 -0.91 9.98
C LYS A 308 -19.17 -0.69 8.64
N CYS A 309 -18.40 -0.35 7.62
CA CYS A 309 -18.92 -0.19 6.26
C CYS A 309 -19.48 -1.48 5.66
N GLU A 310 -18.87 -2.62 5.97
CA GLU A 310 -19.35 -3.93 5.53
C GLU A 310 -20.71 -4.26 6.15
N VAL A 311 -20.84 -4.16 7.47
CA VAL A 311 -22.08 -4.44 8.21
C VAL A 311 -23.24 -3.52 7.85
N GLU A 312 -22.96 -2.28 7.42
CA GLU A 312 -24.00 -1.36 6.95
C GLU A 312 -24.44 -1.65 5.51
N ASN A 313 -23.50 -1.96 4.62
CA ASN A 313 -23.78 -2.03 3.18
C ASN A 313 -24.01 -3.45 2.65
N SER A 314 -23.51 -4.48 3.36
CA SER A 314 -23.61 -5.89 3.01
C SER A 314 -24.05 -6.76 4.22
N PRO A 315 -25.13 -6.42 4.94
CA PRO A 315 -25.50 -7.09 6.20
C PRO A 315 -25.78 -8.59 6.06
N LYS A 316 -26.10 -9.07 4.84
CA LYS A 316 -26.33 -10.50 4.57
C LYS A 316 -25.03 -11.30 4.44
N ALA A 317 -23.93 -10.63 4.12
CA ALA A 317 -22.61 -11.24 3.98
C ALA A 317 -21.75 -11.08 5.24
N SER A 318 -22.13 -10.17 6.15
CA SER A 318 -21.47 -10.00 7.45
C SER A 318 -22.03 -10.96 8.51
N GLU A 319 -21.23 -11.24 9.53
CA GLU A 319 -21.61 -12.10 10.64
C GLU A 319 -22.72 -11.45 11.49
N PRO A 320 -23.75 -12.20 11.92
CA PRO A 320 -24.88 -11.64 12.68
C PRO A 320 -24.47 -10.95 13.99
N TRP A 321 -23.33 -11.34 14.55
CA TRP A 321 -22.81 -10.80 15.80
C TRP A 321 -21.94 -9.55 15.64
N LEU A 322 -21.45 -9.26 14.43
CA LEU A 322 -20.41 -8.26 14.20
C LEU A 322 -20.92 -6.85 14.51
N ARG A 323 -22.17 -6.54 14.17
CA ARG A 323 -22.79 -5.23 14.46
C ARG A 323 -22.80 -4.91 15.95
N GLU A 324 -23.25 -5.86 16.77
CA GLU A 324 -23.32 -5.69 18.22
C GLU A 324 -21.93 -5.55 18.85
N ALA A 325 -20.96 -6.35 18.37
CA ALA A 325 -19.58 -6.29 18.85
C ALA A 325 -18.92 -4.93 18.52
N LEU A 326 -19.17 -4.39 17.32
CA LEU A 326 -18.73 -3.04 16.91
C LEU A 326 -19.39 -1.93 17.76
N GLU A 327 -20.68 -2.06 18.11
CA GLU A 327 -21.38 -1.10 18.98
C GLU A 327 -20.82 -1.07 20.40
N LYS A 328 -20.53 -2.25 20.95
CA LYS A 328 -19.99 -2.40 22.30
C LYS A 328 -18.49 -2.14 22.38
N LYS A 329 -17.81 -1.99 21.25
CA LYS A 329 -16.35 -1.83 21.16
C LYS A 329 -15.60 -3.00 21.80
N GLU A 330 -16.12 -4.21 21.62
CA GLU A 330 -15.49 -5.44 22.10
C GLU A 330 -14.31 -5.82 21.19
N ASP A 331 -13.28 -6.44 21.76
CA ASP A 331 -12.29 -7.17 20.95
C ASP A 331 -12.91 -8.51 20.53
N PHE A 332 -13.03 -8.70 19.22
CA PHE A 332 -13.64 -9.88 18.60
C PHE A 332 -12.69 -10.56 17.61
N ALA A 333 -11.38 -10.33 17.72
CA ALA A 333 -10.38 -10.86 16.81
C ALA A 333 -10.49 -12.38 16.59
N ASP A 334 -10.56 -13.17 17.67
CA ASP A 334 -10.69 -14.64 17.59
C ASP A 334 -11.96 -15.06 16.82
N ARG A 335 -13.09 -14.42 17.11
CA ARG A 335 -14.37 -14.72 16.43
C ARG A 335 -14.32 -14.40 14.95
N LEU A 336 -13.58 -13.36 14.56
CA LEU A 336 -13.40 -12.94 13.18
C LEU A 336 -12.50 -13.91 12.42
N ILE A 337 -11.46 -14.44 13.07
CA ILE A 337 -10.59 -15.48 12.51
C ILE A 337 -11.38 -16.77 12.35
N ASP A 338 -12.16 -17.17 13.35
CA ASP A 338 -13.04 -18.36 13.26
C ASP A 338 -14.04 -18.27 12.09
N SER A 339 -14.56 -17.06 11.79
CA SER A 339 -15.55 -16.86 10.72
C SER A 339 -14.94 -16.64 9.34
N ARG A 340 -13.76 -15.99 9.23
CA ARG A 340 -13.17 -15.56 7.95
C ARG A 340 -11.85 -16.24 7.59
N GLY A 341 -11.29 -17.03 8.50
CA GLY A 341 -10.00 -17.71 8.38
C GLY A 341 -8.79 -16.77 8.46
N ASP A 342 -7.60 -17.36 8.32
CA ASP A 342 -6.31 -16.68 8.59
C ASP A 342 -6.02 -15.48 7.68
N LYS A 343 -6.78 -15.29 6.59
CA LYS A 343 -6.59 -14.12 5.71
C LYS A 343 -6.82 -12.79 6.42
N VAL A 344 -7.70 -12.73 7.42
CA VAL A 344 -7.94 -11.49 8.19
C VAL A 344 -6.89 -11.24 9.26
N LEU A 345 -6.14 -12.27 9.64
CA LEU A 345 -5.19 -12.26 10.74
C LEU A 345 -4.18 -11.13 10.59
N TRP A 346 -3.66 -10.93 9.38
CA TRP A 346 -2.59 -9.97 9.12
C TRP A 346 -3.01 -8.50 9.22
N SER A 347 -4.32 -8.21 9.22
CA SER A 347 -4.86 -6.87 9.49
C SER A 347 -5.03 -6.58 10.98
N ILE A 348 -4.97 -7.61 11.85
CA ILE A 348 -5.31 -7.54 13.27
C ILE A 348 -4.27 -8.23 14.18
N GLN A 349 -3.12 -8.64 13.63
CA GLN A 349 -2.05 -9.27 14.40
C GLN A 349 -0.69 -8.70 13.99
N THR A 350 0.19 -8.47 14.97
CA THR A 350 1.63 -8.31 14.72
C THR A 350 2.19 -9.66 14.26
N SER A 351 2.72 -9.72 13.05
CA SER A 351 3.20 -10.98 12.47
C SER A 351 4.69 -11.13 12.71
N GLN A 352 5.15 -12.38 12.75
CA GLN A 352 6.56 -12.72 12.91
C GLN A 352 6.96 -13.77 11.85
N SER A 353 8.22 -13.73 11.41
CA SER A 353 8.78 -14.71 10.49
C SER A 353 10.27 -14.87 10.74
N VAL A 354 10.76 -16.11 10.89
CA VAL A 354 12.19 -16.38 11.00
C VAL A 354 12.76 -16.56 9.59
N ASP A 355 13.48 -15.54 9.11
CA ASP A 355 13.85 -15.46 7.69
C ASP A 355 15.28 -15.95 7.44
N ILE A 356 16.21 -15.70 8.36
CA ILE A 356 17.65 -16.00 8.18
C ILE A 356 18.18 -16.76 9.40
N VAL A 357 18.96 -17.81 9.15
CA VAL A 357 19.74 -18.53 10.16
C VAL A 357 21.15 -18.77 9.64
N ASN A 358 22.15 -18.28 10.38
CA ASN A 358 23.57 -18.41 10.05
C ASN A 358 24.31 -19.15 11.18
N GLY A 359 25.07 -20.20 10.87
CA GLY A 359 25.91 -20.88 11.85
C GLY A 359 26.67 -22.08 11.29
N GLY A 360 27.88 -22.33 11.81
CA GLY A 360 28.76 -23.41 11.36
C GLY A 360 29.53 -23.08 10.08
N ILE A 361 30.74 -23.62 9.96
CA ILE A 361 31.60 -23.46 8.76
C ILE A 361 32.10 -24.83 8.28
N LYS A 362 32.40 -25.73 9.22
CA LYS A 362 32.97 -27.04 8.95
C LYS A 362 32.34 -28.11 9.84
N ASP A 363 32.14 -29.30 9.28
CA ASP A 363 31.49 -30.45 9.91
C ASP A 363 32.17 -30.95 11.21
N ASN A 364 33.49 -30.82 11.32
CA ASN A 364 34.27 -31.29 12.47
C ASN A 364 34.59 -30.22 13.53
N GLN A 365 33.91 -29.07 13.48
CA GLN A 365 34.09 -27.95 14.40
C GLN A 365 32.74 -27.45 14.93
N LEU A 366 32.61 -27.34 16.25
CA LEU A 366 31.44 -26.74 16.87
C LEU A 366 31.50 -25.21 16.70
N PRO A 367 30.45 -24.57 16.18
CA PRO A 367 30.43 -23.13 16.01
C PRO A 367 30.38 -22.41 17.37
N GLU A 368 31.12 -21.32 17.46
CA GLU A 368 31.12 -20.41 18.62
C GLU A 368 29.95 -19.43 18.58
N THR A 369 29.48 -19.11 17.37
CA THR A 369 28.40 -18.14 17.14
C THR A 369 27.37 -18.70 16.16
N THR A 370 26.09 -18.52 16.49
CA THR A 370 24.96 -18.66 15.57
C THR A 370 24.14 -17.38 15.64
N GLU A 371 23.61 -16.95 14.50
CA GLU A 371 22.77 -15.78 14.37
C GLU A 371 21.46 -16.14 13.67
N THR A 372 20.38 -15.49 14.06
CA THR A 372 19.12 -15.53 13.31
C THR A 372 18.46 -14.16 13.29
N ILE A 373 17.79 -13.84 12.18
CA ILE A 373 17.02 -12.62 11.99
C ILE A 373 15.55 -13.00 11.91
N ILE A 374 14.76 -12.36 12.77
CA ILE A 374 13.32 -12.56 12.88
C ILE A 374 12.65 -11.25 12.49
N ASN A 375 11.87 -11.30 11.43
CA ASN A 375 11.12 -10.18 10.91
C ASN A 375 9.79 -10.01 11.65
N TYR A 376 9.45 -8.78 12.00
CA TYR A 376 8.16 -8.43 12.58
C TYR A 376 7.48 -7.33 11.78
N ARG A 377 6.20 -7.56 11.43
CA ARG A 377 5.30 -6.48 10.95
C ARG A 377 4.38 -6.09 12.09
N VAL A 378 4.54 -4.88 12.60
CA VAL A 378 3.95 -4.41 13.86
C VAL A 378 2.65 -3.64 13.61
N LEU A 379 1.57 -3.98 14.31
CA LEU A 379 0.32 -3.23 14.18
C LEU A 379 0.45 -1.77 14.66
N PRO A 380 -0.35 -0.84 14.13
CA PRO A 380 -0.40 0.54 14.64
C PRO A 380 -0.80 0.68 16.11
N SER A 381 -1.55 -0.28 16.66
CA SER A 381 -1.92 -0.35 18.08
C SER A 381 -0.77 -0.85 18.97
N ASP A 382 0.22 -1.55 18.40
CA ASP A 382 1.36 -2.10 19.10
C ASP A 382 2.56 -1.13 19.09
N LYS A 383 3.48 -1.32 20.03
CA LYS A 383 4.75 -0.57 20.09
C LYS A 383 5.91 -1.49 19.79
N ILE A 384 6.83 -1.03 18.95
CA ILE A 384 8.08 -1.75 18.60
C ILE A 384 8.87 -2.19 19.84
N ASN A 385 8.95 -1.34 20.86
CA ASN A 385 9.66 -1.69 22.09
C ASN A 385 8.98 -2.82 22.87
N ASP A 386 7.65 -2.93 22.79
CA ASP A 386 6.90 -3.99 23.45
C ASP A 386 7.08 -5.33 22.70
N VAL A 387 7.26 -5.31 21.37
CA VAL A 387 7.61 -6.49 20.57
C VAL A 387 8.96 -7.06 21.02
N LEU A 388 9.98 -6.21 21.07
CA LEU A 388 11.32 -6.60 21.51
C LEU A 388 11.33 -7.15 22.95
N LYS A 389 10.58 -6.50 23.84
CA LYS A 389 10.43 -6.95 25.23
C LYS A 389 9.78 -8.33 25.31
N THR A 390 8.71 -8.56 24.55
CA THR A 390 8.00 -9.85 24.52
C THR A 390 8.91 -10.99 24.07
N VAL A 391 9.73 -10.79 23.02
CA VAL A 391 10.71 -11.80 22.58
C VAL A 391 11.73 -12.10 23.68
N ALA A 392 12.24 -11.07 24.36
CA ALA A 392 13.16 -11.27 25.48
C ALA A 392 12.50 -12.03 26.65
N ASP A 393 11.24 -11.74 26.97
CA ASP A 393 10.47 -12.44 28.01
C ASP A 393 10.24 -13.93 27.68
N VAL A 394 10.04 -14.27 26.40
CA VAL A 394 9.94 -15.67 25.93
C VAL A 394 11.28 -16.39 26.07
N LEU A 395 12.37 -15.74 25.67
CA LEU A 395 13.68 -16.38 25.58
C LEU A 395 14.43 -16.46 26.92
N ALA A 396 14.25 -15.49 27.82
CA ALA A 396 15.01 -15.42 29.06
C ALA A 396 14.84 -16.64 30.00
N PRO A 397 13.63 -17.18 30.24
CA PRO A 397 13.45 -18.40 31.01
C PRO A 397 14.14 -19.61 30.38
N LEU A 398 14.09 -19.72 29.05
CA LEU A 398 14.71 -20.81 28.32
C LEU A 398 16.24 -20.71 28.33
N ALA A 399 16.79 -19.51 28.16
CA ALA A 399 18.23 -19.25 28.27
C ALA A 399 18.79 -19.63 29.65
N ASN A 400 18.02 -19.41 30.71
CA ASN A 400 18.39 -19.81 32.07
C ASN A 400 18.62 -21.33 32.20
N ASN A 401 17.83 -22.15 31.51
CA ASN A 401 17.96 -23.62 31.54
C ASN A 401 19.28 -24.11 30.92
N TYR A 402 19.92 -23.28 30.10
CA TYR A 402 21.21 -23.56 29.45
C TYR A 402 22.38 -22.80 30.05
N SER A 403 22.17 -22.08 31.17
CA SER A 403 23.20 -21.21 31.76
C SER A 403 23.73 -20.15 30.77
N ILE A 404 22.84 -19.64 29.91
CA ILE A 404 23.11 -18.55 28.98
C ILE A 404 22.65 -17.24 29.60
N ALA A 405 23.52 -16.23 29.62
CA ALA A 405 23.15 -14.87 29.97
C ALA A 405 22.42 -14.20 28.79
N VAL A 406 21.38 -13.41 29.08
CA VAL A 406 20.67 -12.62 28.07
C VAL A 406 21.07 -11.16 28.17
N GLN A 407 21.41 -10.56 27.04
CA GLN A 407 21.72 -9.14 26.89
C GLN A 407 20.84 -8.54 25.80
N GLY A 408 20.17 -7.43 26.09
CA GLY A 408 19.33 -6.70 25.13
C GLY A 408 18.64 -5.49 25.75
N PRO A 409 17.86 -4.71 24.98
CA PRO A 409 17.19 -3.53 25.52
C PRO A 409 16.25 -3.85 26.68
N GLY A 410 16.56 -3.32 27.87
CA GLY A 410 15.82 -3.60 29.10
C GLY A 410 16.22 -4.90 29.83
N TYR A 411 17.13 -5.70 29.26
CA TYR A 411 17.59 -6.96 29.84
C TYR A 411 19.11 -6.98 29.93
N SER A 412 19.62 -7.07 31.16
CA SER A 412 21.03 -7.35 31.37
C SER A 412 21.15 -8.38 32.48
N GLN A 413 21.53 -9.58 32.08
CA GLN A 413 21.95 -10.61 33.02
C GLN A 413 23.48 -10.73 32.95
N ILE A 414 24.12 -10.76 34.13
CA ILE A 414 25.55 -11.01 34.22
C ILE A 414 25.81 -12.49 33.88
N ASP A 415 26.97 -12.73 33.26
CA ASP A 415 27.49 -14.02 32.81
C ASP A 415 27.08 -15.21 33.70
N ARG A 416 26.47 -16.22 33.06
CA ARG A 416 25.99 -17.45 33.69
C ARG A 416 26.89 -18.66 33.40
N GLY A 417 28.02 -18.45 32.71
CA GLY A 417 29.10 -19.42 32.56
C GLY A 417 29.12 -20.22 31.25
N PHE A 418 28.00 -20.45 30.56
CA PHE A 418 28.00 -21.24 29.32
C PHE A 418 27.95 -20.40 28.04
N GLY A 419 27.38 -19.20 28.07
CA GLY A 419 27.30 -18.36 26.88
C GLY A 419 26.46 -17.12 27.07
N VAL A 420 26.32 -16.35 25.99
CA VAL A 420 25.56 -15.09 25.94
C VAL A 420 24.66 -15.09 24.72
N LEU A 421 23.37 -14.85 24.94
CA LEU A 421 22.40 -14.52 23.91
C LEU A 421 22.25 -13.00 23.87
N ASN A 422 22.71 -12.40 22.77
CA ASN A 422 22.47 -11.00 22.47
C ASN A 422 21.17 -10.89 21.67
N ILE A 423 20.26 -10.03 22.14
CA ILE A 423 19.02 -9.66 21.46
C ILE A 423 19.16 -8.20 21.07
N SER A 424 19.21 -7.93 19.77
CA SER A 424 19.30 -6.58 19.23
C SER A 424 18.24 -6.36 18.16
N SER A 425 18.04 -5.10 17.78
CA SER A 425 17.14 -4.75 16.69
C SER A 425 17.89 -4.07 15.55
N SER A 426 17.45 -4.33 14.33
CA SER A 426 17.89 -3.67 13.11
C SER A 426 16.68 -3.25 12.28
N ASN A 427 16.91 -2.42 11.26
CA ASN A 427 15.89 -2.02 10.28
C ASN A 427 14.56 -1.64 10.95
N ILE A 428 14.51 -0.50 11.63
CA ILE A 428 13.33 -0.12 12.43
C ILE A 428 12.50 0.91 11.65
N LEU A 429 11.23 0.59 11.42
CA LEU A 429 10.23 1.51 10.90
C LEU A 429 9.01 1.51 11.81
N GLN A 430 8.68 2.68 12.37
CA GLN A 430 7.46 2.83 13.17
C GLN A 430 6.22 2.56 12.30
N PRO A 431 5.10 2.09 12.88
CA PRO A 431 3.83 2.09 12.15
C PRO A 431 3.52 3.47 11.58
N SER A 432 2.96 3.52 10.38
CA SER A 432 2.75 4.82 9.72
C SER A 432 1.73 5.66 10.50
N PRO A 433 1.83 7.00 10.46
CA PRO A 433 0.74 7.85 10.92
C PRO A 433 -0.58 7.51 10.21
N LEU A 434 -1.70 7.61 10.94
CA LEU A 434 -3.02 7.40 10.36
C LEU A 434 -3.41 8.59 9.48
N SER A 435 -3.72 8.32 8.22
CA SER A 435 -4.21 9.34 7.30
C SER A 435 -5.67 9.70 7.61
N PRO A 436 -6.04 11.00 7.57
CA PRO A 436 -7.37 11.42 7.94
C PRO A 436 -8.39 10.95 6.88
N THR A 437 -9.56 10.52 7.34
CA THR A 437 -10.69 10.10 6.52
C THR A 437 -12.00 10.62 7.09
N GLY A 438 -13.08 10.50 6.32
CA GLY A 438 -14.43 10.82 6.77
C GLY A 438 -15.00 12.07 6.11
N PRO A 439 -16.27 12.40 6.39
CA PRO A 439 -17.04 13.41 5.65
C PRO A 439 -16.50 14.83 5.84
N ASP A 440 -15.81 15.10 6.94
CA ASP A 440 -15.23 16.42 7.23
C ASP A 440 -13.81 16.58 6.64
N VAL A 441 -13.26 15.54 6.00
CA VAL A 441 -11.91 15.54 5.42
C VAL A 441 -12.02 15.73 3.91
N GLY A 442 -11.97 16.99 3.46
CA GLY A 442 -12.16 17.34 2.05
C GLY A 442 -11.25 16.57 1.08
N VAL A 443 -9.97 16.40 1.42
CA VAL A 443 -9.00 15.66 0.60
C VAL A 443 -9.37 14.17 0.46
N TRP A 444 -9.84 13.53 1.54
CA TRP A 444 -10.37 12.17 1.48
C TRP A 444 -11.62 12.09 0.61
N ASN A 445 -12.53 13.06 0.72
CA ASN A 445 -13.75 13.10 -0.08
C ASN A 445 -13.45 13.21 -1.58
N ILE A 446 -12.40 13.93 -1.98
CA ILE A 446 -11.95 13.96 -3.39
C ILE A 446 -11.44 12.59 -3.83
N LEU A 447 -10.62 11.92 -3.02
CA LEU A 447 -10.15 10.57 -3.34
C LEU A 447 -11.32 9.58 -3.45
N ALA A 448 -12.18 9.53 -2.42
CA ALA A 448 -13.33 8.64 -2.37
C ALA A 448 -14.34 8.92 -3.49
N GLY A 449 -14.63 10.20 -3.75
CA GLY A 449 -15.50 10.62 -4.84
C GLY A 449 -14.93 10.28 -6.22
N THR A 450 -13.63 10.41 -6.42
CA THR A 450 -12.93 9.98 -7.66
C THR A 450 -13.04 8.47 -7.85
N ILE A 451 -12.83 7.68 -6.80
CA ILE A 451 -12.97 6.22 -6.85
C ILE A 451 -14.39 5.85 -7.31
N ARG A 452 -15.43 6.49 -6.74
CA ARG A 452 -16.82 6.24 -7.16
C ARG A 452 -17.06 6.69 -8.60
N GLN A 453 -16.57 7.86 -9.02
CA GLN A 453 -16.69 8.34 -10.40
C GLN A 453 -16.15 7.31 -11.42
N VAL A 454 -15.03 6.66 -11.11
CA VAL A 454 -14.34 5.75 -12.03
C VAL A 454 -14.95 4.34 -12.05
N PHE A 455 -15.49 3.87 -10.90
CA PHE A 455 -15.88 2.47 -10.72
C PHE A 455 -17.38 2.25 -10.53
N GLU A 456 -18.16 3.28 -10.19
CA GLU A 456 -19.58 3.16 -9.91
C GLU A 456 -20.43 3.48 -11.14
N ASN A 457 -21.37 2.59 -11.48
CA ASN A 457 -22.38 2.80 -12.52
C ASN A 457 -21.84 3.21 -13.91
N THR A 458 -20.63 2.76 -14.28
CA THR A 458 -19.99 3.16 -15.56
C THR A 458 -20.39 2.29 -16.75
N GLY A 459 -20.96 1.10 -16.50
CA GLY A 459 -21.30 0.13 -17.55
C GLY A 459 -20.09 -0.63 -18.12
N GLU A 460 -18.91 -0.47 -17.53
CA GLU A 460 -17.68 -1.15 -17.91
C GLU A 460 -17.52 -2.52 -17.25
N LYS A 461 -16.58 -3.34 -17.75
CA LYS A 461 -16.30 -4.70 -17.21
C LYS A 461 -15.93 -4.66 -15.72
N LEU A 462 -15.15 -3.67 -15.31
CA LEU A 462 -14.68 -3.49 -13.93
C LEU A 462 -15.44 -2.33 -13.27
N SER A 463 -16.74 -2.55 -13.04
CA SER A 463 -17.65 -1.58 -12.44
C SER A 463 -18.68 -2.26 -11.54
N ALA A 464 -19.16 -1.53 -10.52
CA ALA A 464 -20.24 -1.98 -9.65
C ALA A 464 -21.37 -0.96 -9.60
N LYS A 465 -22.57 -1.42 -9.19
CA LYS A 465 -23.72 -0.52 -8.97
C LYS A 465 -23.52 0.43 -7.80
N LYS A 466 -22.74 -0.02 -6.81
CA LYS A 466 -22.40 0.70 -5.60
C LYS A 466 -20.94 0.44 -5.27
N VAL A 467 -20.19 1.52 -5.09
CA VAL A 467 -18.79 1.49 -4.66
C VAL A 467 -18.70 2.19 -3.30
N VAL A 468 -18.06 1.54 -2.34
CA VAL A 468 -17.82 2.03 -0.98
C VAL A 468 -16.32 2.19 -0.81
N PRO A 469 -15.78 3.41 -1.04
CA PRO A 469 -14.40 3.73 -0.66
C PRO A 469 -14.30 3.78 0.86
N VAL A 470 -13.44 2.96 1.44
CA VAL A 470 -13.21 2.93 2.88
C VAL A 470 -11.74 2.63 3.16
N GLY A 471 -11.15 3.40 4.07
CA GLY A 471 -9.77 3.21 4.47
C GLY A 471 -9.54 1.86 5.15
N THR A 472 -8.40 1.24 4.86
CA THR A 472 -7.95 0.01 5.52
C THR A 472 -6.48 0.13 5.95
N ILE A 473 -5.95 -0.93 6.55
CA ILE A 473 -4.53 -1.09 6.84
C ILE A 473 -3.85 -1.90 5.73
N SER A 474 -2.62 -1.51 5.37
CA SER A 474 -1.70 -2.32 4.55
C SER A 474 -0.75 -3.11 5.45
N THR A 475 -0.44 -4.34 5.05
CA THR A 475 0.49 -5.21 5.77
C THR A 475 1.96 -4.95 5.44
N GLY A 476 2.23 -4.46 4.22
CA GLY A 476 3.54 -4.01 3.76
C GLY A 476 3.72 -2.51 3.91
N ASN A 477 4.94 -2.05 3.61
CA ASN A 477 5.32 -0.65 3.60
C ASN A 477 5.68 -0.25 2.17
N THR A 478 5.33 0.97 1.77
CA THR A 478 5.77 1.57 0.50
C THR A 478 6.78 2.70 0.73
N ASP A 479 7.27 3.28 -0.36
CA ASP A 479 8.12 4.48 -0.37
C ASP A 479 7.55 5.66 0.44
N THR A 480 6.23 5.71 0.65
CA THR A 480 5.57 6.69 1.53
C THR A 480 6.16 6.76 2.94
N ALA A 481 6.83 5.72 3.43
CA ALA A 481 7.59 5.72 4.68
C ALA A 481 8.55 6.91 4.81
N HIS A 482 9.07 7.41 3.69
CA HIS A 482 9.98 8.55 3.64
C HIS A 482 9.27 9.92 3.54
N TYR A 483 7.97 9.93 3.23
CA TYR A 483 7.20 11.14 2.88
C TYR A 483 6.31 11.68 4.01
N TRP A 484 6.26 11.03 5.18
CA TRP A 484 5.35 11.38 6.28
C TRP A 484 5.46 12.84 6.78
N GLN A 485 6.59 13.51 6.55
CA GLN A 485 6.78 14.91 6.94
C GLN A 485 6.19 15.92 5.95
N LEU A 486 5.78 15.48 4.76
CA LEU A 486 5.28 16.35 3.70
C LEU A 486 3.78 16.62 3.80
N THR A 487 3.00 15.67 4.35
CA THR A 487 1.57 15.85 4.64
C THR A 487 1.03 14.71 5.51
N LYS A 488 -0.14 14.93 6.11
CA LYS A 488 -0.91 13.86 6.77
C LYS A 488 -1.83 13.11 5.79
N ASN A 489 -2.10 13.69 4.61
CA ASN A 489 -3.00 13.13 3.61
C ASN A 489 -2.25 12.14 2.70
N ILE A 490 -1.88 10.97 3.22
CA ILE A 490 -1.08 9.97 2.49
C ILE A 490 -1.90 8.69 2.27
N TYR A 491 -2.38 8.49 1.05
CA TYR A 491 -3.22 7.36 0.70
C TYR A 491 -2.48 6.40 -0.22
N ARG A 492 -2.73 5.10 -0.04
CA ARG A 492 -2.08 4.02 -0.81
C ARG A 492 -3.13 3.23 -1.54
N PHE A 493 -3.16 3.34 -2.86
CA PHE A 493 -4.23 2.74 -3.64
C PHE A 493 -3.79 2.40 -5.06
N SER A 494 -3.60 1.11 -5.28
CA SER A 494 -3.55 0.50 -6.59
C SER A 494 -4.97 0.08 -6.98
N PRO A 495 -5.61 0.71 -7.97
CA PRO A 495 -7.03 0.54 -8.31
C PRO A 495 -7.30 -0.76 -9.10
N ARG A 496 -6.80 -1.89 -8.59
CA ARG A 496 -6.94 -3.23 -9.16
C ARG A 496 -8.07 -3.99 -8.47
N TRP A 497 -8.85 -4.71 -9.26
CA TRP A 497 -9.92 -5.56 -8.73
C TRP A 497 -9.36 -6.91 -8.27
N GLU A 498 -9.97 -7.50 -7.25
CA GLU A 498 -9.65 -8.87 -6.83
C GLU A 498 -9.74 -9.82 -8.04
N GLY A 499 -8.71 -10.65 -8.22
CA GLY A 499 -8.62 -11.58 -9.36
C GLY A 499 -8.19 -10.96 -10.69
N THR A 500 -7.74 -9.69 -10.72
CA THR A 500 -7.21 -9.03 -11.94
C THR A 500 -5.70 -8.82 -11.94
N SER A 501 -5.01 -9.40 -10.96
CA SER A 501 -3.56 -9.41 -10.84
C SER A 501 -3.14 -10.67 -10.10
N GLU A 502 -2.01 -11.24 -10.49
CA GLU A 502 -1.45 -12.44 -9.87
C GLU A 502 0.08 -12.37 -9.83
N GLY A 503 0.68 -13.12 -8.92
CA GLY A 503 2.12 -13.39 -8.95
C GLY A 503 3.04 -12.27 -8.46
N VAL A 504 2.54 -11.29 -7.69
CA VAL A 504 3.38 -10.26 -7.05
C VAL A 504 4.51 -10.96 -6.26
N HIS A 505 5.75 -10.52 -6.50
CA HIS A 505 6.98 -11.08 -5.92
C HIS A 505 7.23 -12.59 -6.16
N THR A 506 6.46 -13.25 -7.02
CA THR A 506 6.63 -14.67 -7.35
C THR A 506 6.67 -14.89 -8.86
N VAL A 507 6.69 -16.16 -9.29
CA VAL A 507 6.68 -16.56 -10.69
C VAL A 507 5.35 -16.20 -11.36
N ASP A 508 5.38 -16.00 -12.67
CA ASP A 508 4.19 -15.79 -13.50
C ASP A 508 3.37 -14.53 -13.12
N GLU A 509 4.06 -13.49 -12.64
CA GLU A 509 3.47 -12.18 -12.39
C GLU A 509 2.75 -11.65 -13.64
N ARG A 510 1.51 -11.22 -13.45
CA ARG A 510 0.67 -10.72 -14.55
C ARG A 510 -0.49 -9.84 -14.10
N ILE A 511 -0.91 -8.93 -14.96
CA ILE A 511 -2.06 -8.05 -14.75
C ILE A 511 -3.09 -8.15 -15.89
N ASP A 512 -4.39 -8.14 -15.57
CA ASP A 512 -5.46 -7.99 -16.57
C ASP A 512 -5.38 -6.55 -17.12
N MET A 513 -5.24 -6.41 -18.43
CA MET A 513 -5.05 -5.10 -19.05
C MET A 513 -6.27 -4.17 -18.92
N GLN A 514 -7.45 -4.70 -18.58
CA GLN A 514 -8.59 -3.87 -18.19
C GLN A 514 -8.38 -3.24 -16.81
N ALA A 515 -7.74 -3.93 -15.87
CA ALA A 515 -7.38 -3.35 -14.58
C ALA A 515 -6.28 -2.29 -14.71
N HIS A 516 -5.30 -2.51 -15.61
CA HIS A 516 -4.33 -1.47 -15.97
C HIS A 516 -5.02 -0.21 -16.54
N LEU A 517 -5.98 -0.39 -17.46
CA LEU A 517 -6.77 0.73 -18.00
C LEU A 517 -7.59 1.44 -16.92
N SER A 518 -8.19 0.69 -15.99
CA SER A 518 -8.86 1.27 -14.82
C SER A 518 -7.92 2.13 -13.98
N GLY A 519 -6.66 1.74 -13.83
CA GLY A 519 -5.65 2.57 -13.17
C GLY A 519 -5.36 3.87 -13.90
N LEU A 520 -5.18 3.83 -15.22
CA LEU A 520 -5.05 5.03 -16.04
C LEU A 520 -6.26 5.97 -15.85
N ARG A 521 -7.49 5.43 -15.90
CA ARG A 521 -8.72 6.22 -15.69
C ARG A 521 -8.73 6.86 -14.32
N PHE A 522 -8.37 6.11 -13.28
CA PHE A 522 -8.29 6.61 -11.92
C PHE A 522 -7.31 7.78 -11.77
N TYR A 523 -6.06 7.64 -12.24
CA TYR A 523 -5.09 8.73 -12.14
C TYR A 523 -5.50 9.96 -12.96
N TYR A 524 -6.08 9.74 -14.14
CA TYR A 524 -6.58 10.82 -14.99
C TYR A 524 -7.68 11.64 -14.30
N GLU A 525 -8.65 10.98 -13.68
CA GLU A 525 -9.72 11.69 -12.94
C GLU A 525 -9.22 12.28 -11.62
N LEU A 526 -8.35 11.59 -10.89
CA LEU A 526 -7.80 12.09 -9.62
C LEU A 526 -7.06 13.42 -9.81
N ILE A 527 -6.22 13.50 -10.85
CA ILE A 527 -5.48 14.73 -11.16
C ILE A 527 -6.45 15.89 -11.40
N ARG A 528 -7.47 15.70 -12.24
CA ARG A 528 -8.42 16.75 -12.59
C ARG A 528 -9.29 17.15 -11.38
N ASN A 529 -9.77 16.18 -10.62
CA ASN A 529 -10.60 16.41 -9.44
C ASN A 529 -9.83 17.15 -8.35
N MET A 530 -8.59 16.75 -8.07
CA MET A 530 -7.74 17.43 -7.09
C MET A 530 -7.31 18.82 -7.55
N ASP A 531 -7.13 19.05 -8.85
CA ASP A 531 -6.87 20.38 -9.41
C ASP A 531 -8.07 21.33 -9.24
N SER A 532 -9.29 20.79 -9.35
CA SER A 532 -10.53 21.56 -9.16
C SER A 532 -10.84 21.84 -7.68
N PHE A 533 -10.29 21.03 -6.77
CA PHE A 533 -10.52 21.13 -5.34
C PHE A 533 -9.71 22.28 -4.73
N VAL A 534 -10.35 23.05 -3.84
CA VAL A 534 -9.72 24.11 -3.06
C VAL A 534 -9.73 23.66 -1.59
N ASP A 535 -8.55 23.67 -0.97
CA ASP A 535 -8.40 23.34 0.45
C ASP A 535 -9.06 24.47 1.26
N ASN A 536 -10.21 24.21 1.89
CA ASN A 536 -10.92 25.19 2.74
C ASN A 536 -10.19 25.45 4.07
#